data_AF-A0A534WBS9-F1
#
_entry.id   AF-A0A534WBS9-F1
#
_cell.length_a   1.000
_cell.length_b   1.000
_cell.length_c   1.000
_cell.angle_alpha   90.00
_cell.angle_beta   90.00
_cell.angle_gamma   90.00
#
_symmetry.space_group_name_H-M   'P 1'
#
loop_
_entity.id
_entity.type
_entity.pdbx_description
1 polymer ?
#
loop_
_entity_poly.entity_id
_entity_poly.type
_entity_poly.pdbx_seq_one_letter_code
_entity_poly.pdbx_strand_id
1 'polypeptide(L)'
;MADAHLEAFHFAAFALRSSSLQVAGREVAHEALAYSGCGAAQGPLVHAGTGEPADYDRREVRGRIVLVERNVTFHRSSQYREAIARGALALVYVS
;
A
#
# COMPACT_ATOMS: atom_id res chain seq x y z
N MET A 1 18.13 -37.35 -23.52
CA MET A 1 16.83 -36.86 -23.01
C MET A 1 17.11 -36.28 -21.63
N ALA A 2 16.77 -35.03 -21.38
CA ALA A 2 16.97 -34.42 -20.06
C ALA A 2 15.87 -34.91 -19.12
N ASP A 3 16.27 -35.38 -17.94
CA ASP A 3 15.39 -35.83 -16.87
C ASP A 3 14.79 -34.61 -16.16
N ALA A 4 13.48 -34.60 -15.93
CA ALA A 4 12.75 -33.47 -15.34
C ALA A 4 12.14 -33.90 -14.01
N HIS A 5 12.34 -33.10 -12.96
CA HIS A 5 11.78 -33.36 -11.64
C HIS A 5 11.11 -32.11 -11.06
N LEU A 6 10.15 -32.35 -10.17
CA LEU A 6 9.48 -31.29 -9.41
C LEU A 6 10.28 -30.99 -8.14
N GLU A 7 10.45 -29.71 -7.84
CA GLU A 7 11.10 -29.24 -6.62
C GLU A 7 10.08 -28.56 -5.71
N ALA A 8 10.01 -29.00 -4.46
CA ALA A 8 9.20 -28.37 -3.44
C ALA A 8 9.95 -27.19 -2.82
N PHE A 9 9.28 -26.06 -2.66
CA PHE A 9 9.82 -24.89 -1.97
C PHE A 9 8.76 -24.23 -1.09
N HIS A 10 9.23 -23.47 -0.10
CA HIS A 10 8.37 -22.71 0.80
C HIS A 10 8.29 -21.25 0.36
N PHE A 11 7.12 -20.65 0.55
CA PHE A 11 6.92 -19.22 0.33
C PHE A 11 5.92 -18.67 1.35
N ALA A 12 5.98 -17.36 1.60
CA ALA A 12 5.00 -16.70 2.45
C ALA A 12 3.65 -16.66 1.75
N ALA A 13 2.63 -17.27 2.35
CA ALA A 13 1.26 -17.19 1.85
C ALA A 13 0.58 -15.91 2.36
N PHE A 14 -0.23 -15.29 1.50
CA PHE A 14 -1.13 -14.21 1.87
C PHE A 14 -2.58 -14.72 1.90
N ALA A 15 -3.30 -14.42 2.97
CA ALA A 15 -4.72 -14.73 3.11
C ALA A 15 -5.47 -13.53 3.68
N LEU A 16 -6.31 -12.89 2.86
CA LEU A 16 -7.19 -11.81 3.30
C LEU A 16 -8.45 -12.40 3.93
N ARG A 17 -8.75 -12.01 5.17
CA ARG A 17 -9.99 -12.40 5.86
C ARG A 17 -11.11 -11.40 5.63
N SER A 18 -10.81 -10.12 5.81
CA SER A 18 -11.73 -9.01 5.62
C SER A 18 -10.94 -7.72 5.44
N SER A 19 -11.56 -6.74 4.79
CA SER A 19 -11.09 -5.36 4.71
C SER A 19 -12.29 -4.43 4.65
N SER A 20 -12.12 -3.21 5.14
CA SER A 20 -13.11 -2.14 5.04
C SER A 20 -12.40 -0.82 4.81
N LEU A 21 -12.94 0.03 3.94
CA LEU A 21 -12.47 1.38 3.72
C LEU A 21 -13.66 2.33 3.79
N GLN A 22 -13.55 3.35 4.63
CA GLN A 22 -14.55 4.42 4.71
C GLN A 22 -13.90 5.77 4.48
N VAL A 23 -14.56 6.61 3.69
CA VAL A 23 -14.17 8.00 3.43
C VAL A 23 -15.36 8.88 3.77
N ALA A 24 -15.17 9.82 4.69
CA ALA A 24 -16.23 10.71 5.18
C ALA A 24 -17.51 9.95 5.61
N GLY A 25 -17.34 8.81 6.29
CA GLY A 25 -18.45 7.97 6.78
C GLY A 25 -19.16 7.13 5.71
N ARG A 26 -18.66 7.12 4.47
CA ARG A 26 -19.20 6.31 3.37
C ARG A 26 -18.25 5.18 3.06
N GLU A 27 -18.79 3.98 2.89
CA GLU A 27 -18.01 2.85 2.41
C GLU A 27 -17.60 3.07 0.95
N VAL A 28 -16.35 2.70 0.64
CA VAL A 28 -15.77 2.84 -0.70
C VAL A 28 -15.31 1.46 -1.17
N ALA A 29 -15.61 1.14 -2.43
CA ALA A 29 -15.08 -0.05 -3.07
C ALA A 29 -13.55 -0.01 -3.07
N HIS A 30 -12.93 -1.09 -2.63
CA HIS A 30 -11.49 -1.15 -2.41
C HIS A 30 -10.98 -2.58 -2.52
N GLU A 31 -9.67 -2.70 -2.70
CA GLU A 31 -8.94 -3.97 -2.61
C GLU A 31 -7.74 -3.78 -1.69
N ALA A 32 -7.55 -4.69 -0.74
CA ALA A 32 -6.34 -4.72 0.06
C ALA A 32 -5.18 -5.28 -0.78
N LEU A 33 -4.08 -4.54 -0.85
CA LEU A 33 -2.87 -5.03 -1.53
C LEU A 33 -2.32 -6.25 -0.79
N ALA A 34 -2.02 -7.31 -1.54
CA ALA A 34 -1.42 -8.51 -0.97
C ALA A 34 -0.12 -8.15 -0.22
N TYR A 35 0.05 -8.75 0.95
CA TYR A 35 1.19 -8.52 1.85
C TYR A 35 1.29 -7.10 2.43
N SER A 36 0.21 -6.30 2.39
CA SER A 36 0.15 -5.04 3.15
C SER A 36 0.09 -5.30 4.67
N GLY A 37 0.39 -4.25 5.46
CA GLY A 37 0.14 -4.29 6.90
C GLY A 37 -1.33 -4.55 7.24
N CYS A 38 -1.59 -4.99 8.48
CA CYS A 38 -2.92 -5.21 9.02
C CYS A 38 -3.20 -4.31 10.22
N GLY A 39 -4.48 -4.17 10.58
CA GLY A 39 -4.95 -3.33 11.67
C GLY A 39 -5.88 -2.22 11.19
N ALA A 40 -6.28 -1.36 12.13
CA ALA A 40 -7.12 -0.20 11.85
C ALA A 40 -6.26 1.06 11.81
N ALA A 41 -6.45 1.88 10.78
CA ALA A 41 -5.87 3.21 10.67
C ALA A 41 -7.00 4.21 10.44
N GLN A 42 -7.01 5.28 11.22
CA GLN A 42 -7.94 6.39 11.07
C GLN A 42 -7.16 7.69 11.19
N GLY A 43 -7.41 8.62 10.28
CA GLY A 43 -6.74 9.90 10.28
C GLY A 43 -7.08 10.72 9.05
N PRO A 44 -6.57 11.97 8.99
CA PRO A 44 -6.71 12.80 7.82
C PRO A 44 -6.01 12.17 6.62
N LEU A 45 -6.60 12.36 5.44
CA LEU A 45 -6.02 11.96 4.17
C LEU A 45 -5.09 13.06 3.65
N VAL A 46 -3.88 12.69 3.24
CA VAL A 46 -2.94 13.58 2.56
C VAL A 46 -2.63 13.01 1.20
N HIS A 47 -2.99 13.75 0.16
CA HIS A 47 -2.54 13.45 -1.19
C HIS A 47 -1.02 13.64 -1.28
N ALA A 48 -0.32 12.71 -1.94
CA ALA A 48 1.13 12.72 -2.11
C ALA A 48 1.52 12.38 -3.56
N GLY A 49 0.73 12.86 -4.53
CA GLY A 49 1.04 12.69 -5.96
C GLY A 49 1.31 11.24 -6.33
N THR A 50 2.47 10.99 -6.93
CA THR A 50 2.91 9.65 -7.33
C THR A 50 3.65 8.88 -6.24
N GLY A 51 3.77 9.44 -5.04
CA GLY A 51 4.46 8.81 -3.91
C GLY A 51 5.97 8.62 -4.13
N GLU A 52 6.57 9.35 -5.08
CA GLU A 52 8.02 9.41 -5.22
C GLU A 52 8.63 10.20 -4.03
N PRO A 53 9.91 10.00 -3.70
CA PRO A 53 10.53 10.70 -2.56
C PRO A 53 10.32 12.21 -2.55
N ALA A 54 10.40 12.86 -3.72
CA ALA A 54 10.20 14.30 -3.89
C ALA A 54 8.75 14.75 -3.65
N ASP A 55 7.75 13.87 -3.83
CA ASP A 55 6.35 14.21 -3.57
C ASP A 55 6.07 14.47 -2.08
N TYR A 56 6.93 13.97 -1.19
CA TYR A 56 6.83 14.18 0.25
C TYR A 56 7.55 15.44 0.73
N ASP A 57 8.33 16.09 -0.12
CA ASP A 57 9.02 17.31 0.26
C ASP A 57 7.98 18.36 0.66
N ARG A 58 8.13 18.90 1.88
CA ARG A 58 7.22 19.88 2.49
C ARG A 58 5.80 19.36 2.81
N ARG A 59 5.57 18.05 2.78
CA ARG A 59 4.29 17.45 3.23
C ARG A 59 4.44 16.81 4.61
N GLU A 60 3.59 17.20 5.55
CA GLU A 60 3.45 16.51 6.83
C GLU A 60 2.59 15.26 6.64
N VAL A 61 3.21 14.08 6.72
CA VAL A 61 2.54 12.79 6.52
C VAL A 61 2.61 11.87 7.74
N ARG A 62 3.36 12.25 8.78
CA ARG A 62 3.48 11.43 9.99
C ARG A 62 2.12 11.37 10.70
N GLY A 63 1.67 10.15 11.02
CA GLY A 63 0.39 9.92 11.67
C GLY A 63 -0.82 10.17 10.77
N ARG A 64 -0.64 10.23 9.44
CA ARG A 64 -1.71 10.48 8.47
C ARG A 64 -1.88 9.31 7.51
N ILE A 65 -3.02 9.27 6.81
CA ILE A 65 -3.26 8.32 5.72
C ILE A 65 -2.80 8.99 4.43
N VAL A 66 -1.93 8.33 3.66
CA VAL A 66 -1.38 8.89 2.43
C VAL A 66 -2.17 8.37 1.22
N LEU A 67 -2.57 9.26 0.32
CA LEU A 67 -3.18 8.94 -0.97
C LEU A 67 -2.16 9.14 -2.08
N VAL A 68 -1.92 8.10 -2.89
CA VAL A 68 -1.05 8.17 -4.07
C VAL A 68 -1.79 7.74 -5.33
N GLU A 69 -1.35 8.27 -6.45
CA GLU A 69 -1.76 7.89 -7.79
C GLU A 69 -0.78 6.86 -8.37
N ARG A 70 -1.28 6.01 -9.27
CA ARG A 70 -0.45 5.03 -9.97
C ARG A 70 0.68 5.69 -10.75
N ASN A 71 1.88 5.20 -10.49
CA ASN A 71 3.06 5.46 -11.30
C ASN A 71 3.56 4.15 -11.90
N VAL A 72 3.68 4.10 -13.23
CA VAL A 72 4.11 2.88 -13.95
C VAL A 72 5.61 2.62 -13.84
N THR A 73 6.41 3.63 -13.49
CA THR A 73 7.86 3.51 -13.30
C THR A 73 8.23 3.40 -11.82
N PHE A 74 7.36 3.83 -10.90
CA PHE A 74 7.55 3.70 -9.46
C PHE A 74 6.49 2.78 -8.83
N HIS A 75 6.82 1.50 -8.76
CA HIS A 75 5.89 0.42 -8.37
C HIS A 75 5.19 0.66 -7.01
N ARG A 76 3.94 0.22 -6.88
CA ARG A 76 3.10 0.38 -5.67
C ARG A 76 3.74 -0.07 -4.36
N SER A 77 4.61 -1.09 -4.38
CA SER A 77 5.34 -1.52 -3.17
C SER A 77 6.44 -0.54 -2.76
N SER A 78 7.02 0.20 -3.71
CA SER A 78 7.94 1.30 -3.43
C SER A 78 7.18 2.51 -2.91
N GLN A 79 6.05 2.88 -3.53
CA GLN A 79 5.16 3.93 -3.03
C GLN A 79 4.72 3.68 -1.58
N TYR A 80 4.31 2.43 -1.28
CA TYR A 80 3.97 2.00 0.09
C TYR A 80 5.14 2.16 1.05
N ARG A 81 6.33 1.67 0.69
CA ARG A 81 7.52 1.79 1.55
C ARG A 81 7.89 3.24 1.83
N GLU A 82 7.84 4.13 0.83
CA GLU A 82 8.16 5.55 1.02
C GLU A 82 7.19 6.23 2.01
N ALA A 83 5.88 5.95 1.89
CA ALA A 83 4.87 6.49 2.80
C ALA A 83 5.10 6.00 4.24
N ILE A 84 5.26 4.68 4.42
CA ILE A 84 5.45 4.08 5.75
C ILE A 84 6.78 4.54 6.38
N ALA A 85 7.86 4.64 5.61
CA ALA A 85 9.15 5.13 6.11
C ALA A 85 9.08 6.55 6.67
N ARG A 86 8.13 7.37 6.20
CA ARG A 86 7.87 8.74 6.68
C ARG A 86 6.85 8.81 7.82
N GLY A 87 6.35 7.66 8.27
CA GLY A 87 5.42 7.55 9.39
C GLY A 87 3.95 7.69 9.02
N ALA A 88 3.59 7.48 7.75
CA ALA A 88 2.19 7.31 7.37
C ALA A 88 1.57 6.10 8.11
N LEU A 89 0.30 6.20 8.47
CA LEU A 89 -0.45 5.11 9.12
C LEU A 89 -0.93 4.06 8.11
N ALA A 90 -1.24 4.49 6.88
CA ALA A 90 -1.72 3.65 5.80
C ALA A 90 -1.49 4.34 4.44
N LEU A 91 -1.56 3.54 3.37
CA LEU A 91 -1.54 4.02 1.99
C LEU A 91 -2.88 3.69 1.32
N VAL A 92 -3.49 4.69 0.68
CA VAL A 92 -4.54 4.52 -0.32
C VAL A 92 -3.89 4.73 -1.68
N TYR A 93 -3.95 3.71 -2.53
CA TYR A 93 -3.41 3.74 -3.89
C TYR A 93 -4.57 3.78 -4.87
N VAL A 94 -4.57 4.74 -5.80
CA VAL A 94 -5.58 4.88 -6.85
C VAL A 94 -4.94 4.54 -8.19
N SER A 95 -5.55 3.61 -8.93
CA SER A 95 -5.09 3.17 -10.25
C SER A 95 -5.72 3.92 -11.40
#